data_AF-A0A7X3RQU5-F1
#
_entry.id   AF-A0A7X3RQU5-F1
#
_cell.length_a   1.000
_cell.length_b   1.000
_cell.length_c   1.000
_cell.angle_alpha   90.00
_cell.angle_beta   90.00
_cell.angle_gamma   90.00
#
_symmetry.space_group_name_H-M   'P 1'
#
loop_
_entity.id
_entity.type
_entity.pdbx_description
1 polymer ?
#
loop_
_entity_poly.entity_id
_entity_poly.type
_entity_poly.pdbx_seq_one_letter_code
_entity_poly.pdbx_strand_id
1 'polypeptide(L)'
;MNTVIIGVGSNIDAENNVSVAKRMLRQKLNVLRESEFIRTKPVGSRKQRDFLNGSLLVKTRLGRQRLKVLLKGVEVALGRGAGEDRYGPRKMDLDILVWNGEIVDSDVYEREFLRRSVIELCPELEKTLEGDKVLPEKTEILEGIALRKFLSKDDVKNAVCRLAKQISGDYEGKTPVAVCVLKGARPFFEDLLAQVTVTVQRQFLRVSSYREATRPGRLELVRDIECEVNGRDVIIIEDIIDTSETAKFILRYMESKNPSSLRICALVDKRGKDAEGPEPDYVGFRVDEGFLVGYGMDYMERGRALEDIYLLQE
;
A
#
# COMPACT_ATOMS: atom_id res chain seq x y z
N MET A 1 8.06 -19.24 19.04
CA MET A 1 9.09 -18.20 19.32
C MET A 1 9.63 -17.79 17.97
N ASN A 2 9.67 -16.49 17.67
CA ASN A 2 10.06 -16.00 16.34
C ASN A 2 11.58 -15.97 16.21
N THR A 3 12.09 -16.32 15.03
CA THR A 3 13.49 -16.20 14.65
C THR A 3 13.60 -15.05 13.65
N VAL A 4 14.50 -14.11 13.88
CA VAL A 4 14.55 -12.85 13.13
C VAL A 4 15.99 -12.50 12.81
N ILE A 5 16.27 -12.02 11.61
CA ILE A 5 17.54 -11.36 11.29
C ILE A 5 17.28 -9.86 11.26
N ILE A 6 18.02 -9.11 12.08
CA ILE A 6 17.97 -7.66 12.18
C ILE A 6 19.23 -7.10 11.52
N GLY A 7 19.07 -6.27 10.49
CA GLY A 7 20.14 -5.48 9.89
C GLY A 7 20.53 -4.32 10.80
N VAL A 8 21.82 -4.01 10.84
CA VAL A 8 22.41 -2.95 11.66
C VAL A 8 23.33 -2.12 10.79
N GLY A 9 23.01 -0.84 10.62
CA GLY A 9 23.79 0.10 9.81
C GLY A 9 24.06 1.42 10.52
N SER A 10 25.27 1.98 10.37
CA SER A 10 25.61 3.32 10.86
C SER A 10 26.75 3.94 10.07
N ASN A 11 26.74 5.25 9.83
CA ASN A 11 27.87 5.97 9.20
C ASN A 11 28.38 7.18 10.01
N ILE A 12 27.75 7.49 11.14
CA ILE A 12 28.23 8.48 12.11
C ILE A 12 28.69 7.72 13.36
N ASP A 13 29.94 7.92 13.79
CA ASP A 13 30.51 7.25 14.98
C ASP A 13 30.19 5.74 15.01
N ALA A 14 30.39 5.09 13.85
CA ALA A 14 29.72 3.85 13.51
C ALA A 14 30.10 2.70 14.45
N GLU A 15 31.37 2.59 14.83
CA GLU A 15 31.87 1.55 15.73
C GLU A 15 31.23 1.65 17.11
N ASN A 16 31.16 2.86 17.67
CA ASN A 16 30.56 3.10 18.97
C ASN A 16 29.04 2.90 18.90
N ASN A 17 28.36 3.47 17.91
CA ASN A 17 26.91 3.34 17.78
C ASN A 17 26.47 1.89 17.56
N VAL A 18 27.17 1.13 16.71
CA VAL A 18 26.91 -0.30 16.52
C VAL A 18 27.14 -1.07 17.82
N SER A 19 28.23 -0.79 18.55
CA SER A 19 28.51 -1.42 19.84
C SER A 19 27.40 -1.17 20.87
N VAL A 20 26.94 0.08 20.98
CA VAL A 20 25.85 0.45 21.89
C VAL A 20 24.53 -0.18 21.46
N ALA A 21 24.19 -0.16 20.17
CA ALA A 21 22.99 -0.82 19.64
C ALA A 21 22.97 -2.31 19.97
N LYS A 22 24.07 -3.02 19.70
CA LYS A 22 24.21 -4.46 20.03
C LYS A 22 23.97 -4.73 21.50
N ARG A 23 24.54 -3.91 22.39
CA ARG A 23 24.34 -4.02 23.84
C ARG A 23 22.87 -3.81 24.23
N MET A 24 22.22 -2.78 23.69
CA MET A 24 20.79 -2.51 23.94
C MET A 24 19.90 -3.64 23.44
N LEU A 25 20.19 -4.19 22.26
CA LEU A 25 19.43 -5.31 21.69
C LEU A 25 19.64 -6.59 22.51
N ARG A 26 20.87 -6.91 22.94
CA ARG A 26 21.16 -8.06 23.81
C ARG A 26 20.45 -8.00 25.17
N GLN A 27 20.16 -6.80 25.68
CA GLN A 27 19.38 -6.64 26.92
C GLN A 27 17.88 -6.93 26.73
N LYS A 28 17.35 -6.76 25.52
CA LYS A 28 15.91 -6.84 25.25
C LYS A 28 15.51 -8.08 24.43
N LEU A 29 16.45 -8.68 23.71
CA LEU A 29 16.25 -9.78 22.77
C LEU A 29 17.29 -10.87 23.01
N ASN A 30 16.92 -12.11 22.70
CA ASN A 30 17.88 -13.21 22.73
C ASN A 30 18.69 -13.23 21.43
N VAL A 31 19.83 -12.55 21.41
CA VAL A 31 20.75 -12.54 20.27
C VAL A 31 21.56 -13.83 20.24
N LEU A 32 21.41 -14.61 19.18
CA LEU A 32 22.05 -15.91 19.02
C LEU A 32 23.39 -15.82 18.31
N ARG A 33 23.45 -15.06 17.20
CA ARG A 33 24.63 -14.92 16.34
C ARG A 33 24.66 -13.52 15.73
N GLU A 34 25.83 -13.12 15.25
CA GLU A 34 26.06 -11.90 14.49
C GLU A 34 26.86 -12.23 13.23
N SER A 35 26.62 -11.49 12.15
CA SER A 35 27.42 -11.59 10.93
C SER A 35 28.74 -10.84 11.08
N GLU A 36 29.63 -11.01 10.11
CA GLU A 36 30.74 -10.07 9.91
C GLU A 36 30.18 -8.65 9.70
N PHE A 37 30.80 -7.66 10.34
CA PHE A 37 30.50 -6.24 10.13
C PHE A 37 31.49 -5.65 9.14
N ILE A 38 30.99 -5.13 8.02
CA ILE A 38 31.82 -4.64 6.92
C ILE A 38 31.57 -3.16 6.65
N ARG A 39 32.57 -2.48 6.06
CA ARG A 39 32.42 -1.09 5.61
C ARG A 39 31.93 -1.04 4.18
N THR A 40 30.92 -0.23 3.91
CA THR A 40 30.39 0.00 2.55
C THR A 40 30.25 1.49 2.27
N LYS A 41 30.45 1.87 1.00
CA LYS A 41 30.26 3.27 0.59
C LYS A 41 28.79 3.69 0.73
N PRO A 42 28.51 4.96 1.05
CA PRO A 42 27.15 5.49 1.06
C PRO A 42 26.51 5.40 -0.33
N VAL A 43 25.20 5.15 -0.36
CA VAL A 43 24.41 5.15 -1.61
C VAL A 43 24.06 6.62 -1.96
N GLY A 44 24.41 7.04 -3.18
CA GLY A 44 24.18 8.40 -3.68
C GLY A 44 25.36 9.36 -3.53
N SER A 45 25.48 10.31 -4.47
CA SER A 45 26.61 11.23 -4.63
C SER A 45 26.68 12.34 -3.57
N ARG A 46 26.82 11.99 -2.29
CA ARG A 46 27.14 12.96 -1.23
C ARG A 46 28.44 12.55 -0.53
N LYS A 47 29.33 13.51 -0.24
CA LYS A 47 30.55 13.29 0.56
C LYS A 47 30.15 12.90 1.99
N GLN A 48 30.03 11.60 2.26
CA GLN A 48 29.73 11.04 3.59
C GLN A 48 30.78 9.96 3.95
N ARG A 49 30.88 9.62 5.25
CA ARG A 49 31.72 8.51 5.72
C ARG A 49 31.11 7.16 5.31
N ASP A 50 31.95 6.13 5.23
CA ASP A 50 31.51 4.77 4.97
C ASP A 50 30.58 4.26 6.08
N PHE A 51 29.57 3.50 5.69
CA PHE A 51 28.69 2.80 6.62
C PHE A 51 29.39 1.57 7.17
N LEU A 52 29.21 1.28 8.46
CA LEU A 52 29.47 -0.01 9.06
C LEU A 52 28.15 -0.79 9.07
N ASN A 53 28.10 -1.91 8.36
CA ASN A 53 26.90 -2.74 8.20
C ASN A 53 27.14 -4.17 8.66
N GLY A 54 26.15 -4.76 9.31
CA GLY A 54 26.13 -6.17 9.69
C GLY A 54 24.73 -6.57 10.16
N SER A 55 24.57 -7.82 10.60
CA SER A 55 23.26 -8.36 10.98
C SER A 55 23.33 -9.17 12.28
N LEU A 56 22.20 -9.25 12.98
CA LEU A 56 22.03 -10.03 14.21
C LEU A 56 20.90 -11.06 14.04
N LEU A 57 21.19 -12.33 14.28
CA LEU A 57 20.19 -13.38 14.39
C LEU A 57 19.65 -13.41 15.81
N VAL A 58 18.35 -13.20 15.98
CA VAL A 58 17.69 -13.10 17.28
C VAL A 58 16.50 -14.03 17.40
N LYS A 59 16.22 -14.50 18.61
CA LYS A 59 14.93 -15.10 18.97
C LYS A 59 14.12 -14.18 19.86
N THR A 60 12.82 -14.08 19.59
CA THR A 60 11.92 -13.22 20.35
C THR A 60 10.52 -13.80 20.46
N ARG A 61 9.81 -13.45 21.54
CA ARG A 61 8.36 -13.71 21.67
C ARG A 61 7.51 -12.55 21.13
N LEU A 62 8.14 -11.43 20.76
CA LEU A 62 7.45 -10.29 20.19
C LEU A 62 6.93 -10.62 18.79
N GLY A 63 5.74 -10.10 18.46
CA GLY A 63 5.27 -10.02 17.07
C GLY A 63 5.99 -8.91 16.30
N ARG A 64 5.92 -8.96 14.96
CA ARG A 64 6.69 -8.10 14.06
C ARG A 64 6.50 -6.60 14.35
N GLN A 65 5.26 -6.16 14.57
CA GLN A 65 4.97 -4.75 14.85
C GLN A 65 5.59 -4.27 16.18
N ARG A 66 5.51 -5.09 17.24
CA ARG A 66 6.13 -4.76 18.53
C ARG A 66 7.66 -4.76 18.44
N LEU A 67 8.24 -5.64 17.60
CA LEU A 67 9.68 -5.60 17.35
C LEU A 67 10.07 -4.33 16.59
N LYS A 68 9.34 -3.91 15.55
CA LYS A 68 9.57 -2.64 14.85
C LYS A 68 9.58 -1.45 15.82
N VAL A 69 8.60 -1.36 16.72
CA VAL A 69 8.54 -0.31 17.75
C VAL A 69 9.76 -0.35 18.68
N LEU A 70 10.20 -1.54 19.09
CA LEU A 70 11.40 -1.70 19.92
C LEU A 70 12.66 -1.22 19.19
N LEU A 71 12.85 -1.63 17.93
CA LEU A 71 14.00 -1.21 17.11
C LEU A 71 13.98 0.31 16.95
N LYS A 72 12.82 0.89 16.65
CA LYS A 72 12.67 2.34 16.55
C LYS A 72 13.08 3.06 17.83
N GLY A 73 12.73 2.52 18.98
CA GLY A 73 13.16 3.05 20.28
C GLY A 73 14.68 3.00 20.48
N VAL A 74 15.38 1.98 19.95
CA VAL A 74 16.85 1.91 19.98
C VAL A 74 17.47 2.97 19.06
N GLU A 75 16.90 3.17 17.87
CA GLU A 75 17.37 4.21 16.95
C GLU A 75 17.23 5.62 17.53
N VAL A 76 16.08 5.91 18.15
CA VAL A 76 15.83 7.21 18.80
C VAL A 76 16.80 7.44 19.95
N ALA A 77 17.05 6.41 20.77
CA ALA A 77 18.02 6.51 21.87
C ALA A 77 19.46 6.77 21.39
N LEU A 78 19.80 6.33 20.18
CA LEU A 78 21.07 6.60 19.51
C LEU A 78 21.06 7.89 18.69
N GLY A 79 19.97 8.66 18.73
CA GLY A 79 19.87 10.00 18.18
C GLY A 79 19.40 10.10 16.73
N ARG A 80 18.59 9.14 16.24
CA ARG A 80 17.84 9.29 14.98
C ARG A 80 16.61 10.18 15.19
N GLY A 81 16.56 11.34 14.53
CA GLY A 81 15.41 12.25 14.56
C GLY A 81 14.23 11.75 13.72
N ALA A 82 13.00 12.17 14.05
CA ALA A 82 11.84 11.94 13.19
C ALA A 82 11.92 12.81 11.93
N GLY A 83 11.82 12.22 10.74
CA GLY A 83 11.77 12.95 9.46
C GLY A 83 13.13 13.17 8.74
N GLU A 84 14.19 12.44 9.09
CA GLU A 84 15.49 12.54 8.41
C GLU A 84 15.53 11.80 7.05
N ASP A 85 16.27 12.38 6.09
CA ASP A 85 16.45 11.91 4.69
C ASP A 85 16.80 10.41 4.59
N ARG A 86 16.21 9.70 3.62
CA ARG A 86 16.44 8.26 3.38
C ARG A 86 17.93 7.94 3.12
N TYR A 87 18.67 8.91 2.57
CA TYR A 87 20.07 8.78 2.15
C TYR A 87 21.03 9.73 2.90
N GLY A 88 20.58 10.30 4.02
CA GLY A 88 21.38 11.19 4.86
C GLY A 88 22.36 10.45 5.80
N PRO A 89 23.29 11.18 6.43
CA PRO A 89 24.12 10.66 7.52
C PRO A 89 23.24 10.21 8.70
N ARG A 90 23.48 9.01 9.24
CA ARG A 90 22.69 8.39 10.32
C ARG A 90 23.58 7.83 11.41
N LYS A 91 23.13 8.05 12.66
CA LYS A 91 23.73 7.44 13.84
C LYS A 91 23.38 5.95 13.95
N MET A 92 22.19 5.52 13.53
CA MET A 92 21.79 4.11 13.53
C MET A 92 20.58 3.84 12.62
N ASP A 93 20.58 2.69 11.96
CA ASP A 93 19.50 2.12 11.13
C ASP A 93 19.33 0.65 11.51
N LEU A 94 18.12 0.26 11.93
CA LEU A 94 17.80 -1.09 12.36
C LEU A 94 16.57 -1.63 11.62
N ASP A 95 16.79 -2.56 10.71
CA ASP A 95 15.73 -3.12 9.86
C ASP A 95 15.52 -4.62 10.10
N ILE A 96 14.30 -5.09 9.93
CA ILE A 96 13.99 -6.53 10.01
C ILE A 96 14.20 -7.12 8.62
N LEU A 97 15.28 -7.87 8.42
CA LEU A 97 15.65 -8.44 7.12
C LEU A 97 14.93 -9.77 6.85
N VAL A 98 14.86 -10.64 7.87
CA VAL A 98 14.27 -11.98 7.77
C VAL A 98 13.35 -12.22 8.96
N TRP A 99 12.18 -12.79 8.71
CA TRP A 99 11.22 -13.20 9.74
C TRP A 99 10.84 -14.67 9.56
N ASN A 100 11.17 -15.50 10.55
CA ASN A 100 10.86 -16.93 10.56
C ASN A 100 11.30 -17.71 9.31
N GLY A 101 12.46 -17.34 8.74
CA GLY A 101 12.98 -17.97 7.53
C GLY A 101 12.44 -17.38 6.22
N GLU A 102 11.68 -16.28 6.27
CA GLU A 102 11.25 -15.55 5.09
C GLU A 102 11.98 -14.21 5.01
N ILE A 103 12.55 -13.87 3.85
CA ILE A 103 13.10 -12.54 3.61
C ILE A 103 11.94 -11.55 3.53
N VAL A 104 11.98 -10.52 4.37
CA VAL A 104 10.89 -9.53 4.47
C VAL A 104 11.32 -8.10 4.18
N ASP A 105 12.61 -7.91 3.92
CA ASP A 105 13.22 -6.68 3.41
C ASP A 105 13.78 -6.96 2.02
N SER A 106 13.28 -6.23 1.02
CA SER A 106 13.68 -6.38 -0.38
C SER A 106 15.12 -5.96 -0.63
N ASP A 107 15.70 -5.09 0.21
CA ASP A 107 17.08 -4.61 0.05
C ASP A 107 18.09 -5.76 0.17
N VAL A 108 17.71 -6.89 0.79
CA VAL A 108 18.54 -8.10 0.85
C VAL A 108 18.85 -8.66 -0.54
N TYR A 109 17.96 -8.48 -1.51
CA TYR A 109 18.18 -8.95 -2.89
C TYR A 109 19.08 -8.01 -3.70
N GLU A 110 19.02 -6.72 -3.43
CA GLU A 110 19.73 -5.69 -4.19
C GLU A 110 21.11 -5.38 -3.63
N ARG A 111 21.27 -5.48 -2.30
CA ARG A 111 22.48 -5.08 -1.59
C ARG A 111 23.31 -6.29 -1.22
N GLU A 112 24.44 -6.45 -1.91
CA GLU A 112 25.38 -7.56 -1.73
C GLU A 112 25.78 -7.77 -0.26
N PHE A 113 26.03 -6.68 0.48
CA PHE A 113 26.41 -6.77 1.89
C PHE A 113 25.30 -7.31 2.80
N LEU A 114 24.03 -6.96 2.53
CA LEU A 114 22.89 -7.50 3.26
C LEU A 114 22.70 -8.97 2.93
N ARG A 115 22.75 -9.32 1.64
CA ARG A 115 22.71 -10.71 1.15
C ARG A 115 23.73 -11.59 1.86
N ARG A 116 24.99 -11.15 1.88
CA ARG A 116 26.10 -11.86 2.54
C ARG A 116 25.83 -12.06 4.02
N SER A 117 25.39 -11.01 4.73
CA SER A 117 25.09 -11.09 6.16
C SER A 117 23.92 -12.03 6.48
N VAL A 118 22.92 -12.13 5.60
CA VAL A 118 21.78 -13.03 5.75
C VAL A 118 22.18 -14.48 5.52
N ILE A 119 22.93 -14.76 4.45
CA ILE A 119 23.43 -16.12 4.14
C ILE A 119 24.34 -16.63 5.26
N GLU A 120 25.23 -15.79 5.80
CA GLU A 120 26.10 -16.18 6.91
C GLU A 120 25.32 -16.63 8.17
N LEU A 121 24.20 -15.97 8.44
CA LEU A 121 23.35 -16.24 9.59
C LEU A 121 22.30 -17.34 9.35
N CYS A 122 21.84 -17.49 8.10
CA CYS A 122 20.86 -18.47 7.67
C CYS A 122 21.21 -19.00 6.27
N PRO A 123 22.15 -19.98 6.19
CA PRO A 123 22.63 -20.52 4.91
C PRO A 123 21.53 -21.19 4.07
N GLU A 124 20.44 -21.62 4.70
CA GLU A 124 19.29 -22.22 4.00
C GLU A 124 18.64 -21.26 2.99
N LEU A 125 18.79 -19.93 3.21
CA LEU A 125 18.32 -18.89 2.30
C LEU A 125 19.24 -18.67 1.10
N GLU A 126 20.42 -19.30 1.07
CA GLU A 126 21.35 -19.20 -0.05
C GLU A 126 20.68 -19.64 -1.35
N LYS A 127 19.95 -20.76 -1.36
CA LYS A 127 19.18 -21.21 -2.53
C LYS A 127 18.07 -20.23 -2.95
N THR A 128 17.41 -19.61 -1.97
CA THR A 128 16.41 -18.56 -2.20
C THR A 128 17.02 -17.30 -2.83
N LEU A 129 18.30 -17.05 -2.57
CA LEU A 129 19.06 -15.90 -3.08
C LEU A 129 19.85 -16.23 -4.36
N GLU A 130 20.24 -17.48 -4.59
CA GLU A 130 20.99 -18.01 -5.74
C GLU A 130 20.11 -18.43 -6.91
N GLY A 131 18.86 -18.83 -6.67
CA GLY A 131 17.92 -19.16 -7.73
C GLY A 131 17.73 -17.99 -8.69
N ASP A 132 17.98 -18.24 -9.98
CA ASP A 132 17.77 -17.34 -11.11
C ASP A 132 16.64 -16.34 -10.86
N LYS A 133 16.98 -15.05 -10.68
CA LYS A 133 16.05 -13.90 -10.77
C LYS A 133 14.59 -14.23 -10.50
N VAL A 134 14.26 -14.77 -9.33
CA VAL A 134 12.89 -14.67 -8.82
C VAL A 134 12.90 -13.55 -7.79
N LEU A 135 13.11 -12.32 -8.31
CA LEU A 135 12.33 -11.21 -7.78
C LEU A 135 10.88 -11.74 -7.71
N PRO A 136 10.15 -11.67 -6.59
CA PRO A 136 8.72 -11.90 -6.63
C PRO A 136 8.20 -11.06 -7.79
N GLU A 137 7.55 -11.72 -8.77
CA GLU A 137 7.18 -11.21 -10.10
C GLU A 137 7.32 -9.69 -10.23
N LYS A 138 8.27 -9.19 -11.06
CA LYS A 138 8.47 -7.76 -11.37
C LYS A 138 8.04 -6.86 -10.21
N THR A 139 8.94 -6.58 -9.27
CA THR A 139 8.66 -5.51 -8.29
C THR A 139 8.47 -4.22 -9.08
N GLU A 140 7.22 -3.87 -9.34
CA GLU A 140 6.85 -2.64 -10.00
C GLU A 140 7.30 -1.52 -9.07
N ILE A 141 8.04 -0.54 -9.58
CA ILE A 141 8.50 0.59 -8.78
C ILE A 141 7.73 1.81 -9.25
N LEU A 142 7.08 2.48 -8.31
CA LEU A 142 6.36 3.72 -8.57
C LEU A 142 6.98 4.85 -7.74
N GLU A 143 7.54 5.85 -8.41
CA GLU A 143 8.18 7.00 -7.76
C GLU A 143 9.26 6.59 -6.73
N GLY A 144 10.03 5.54 -7.03
CA GLY A 144 11.08 5.01 -6.16
C GLY A 144 10.56 4.16 -4.98
N ILE A 145 9.27 3.82 -4.98
CA ILE A 145 8.63 3.00 -3.96
C ILE A 145 8.27 1.64 -4.57
N ALA A 146 8.68 0.56 -3.91
CA ALA A 146 8.36 -0.79 -4.33
C ALA A 146 6.85 -1.08 -4.17
N LEU A 147 6.28 -1.73 -5.17
CA LEU A 147 4.90 -2.17 -5.18
C LEU A 147 4.84 -3.68 -4.94
N ARG A 148 4.02 -4.10 -3.99
CA ARG A 148 3.68 -5.51 -3.77
C ARG A 148 2.34 -5.80 -4.42
N LYS A 149 2.30 -6.71 -5.40
CA LYS A 149 1.03 -7.15 -6.01
C LYS A 149 0.07 -7.62 -4.91
N PHE A 150 -1.15 -7.12 -4.96
CA PHE A 150 -2.20 -7.39 -3.97
C PHE A 150 -3.37 -8.15 -4.57
N LEU A 151 -3.84 -7.74 -5.76
CA LEU A 151 -4.84 -8.47 -6.53
C LEU A 151 -4.39 -8.53 -7.98
N SER A 152 -4.44 -9.71 -8.58
CA SER A 152 -4.16 -9.86 -10.00
C SER A 152 -5.31 -9.33 -10.85
N LYS A 153 -5.04 -9.04 -12.12
CA LYS A 153 -6.05 -8.73 -13.14
C LYS A 153 -7.16 -9.79 -13.20
N ASP A 154 -6.81 -11.07 -13.02
CA ASP A 154 -7.78 -12.17 -13.01
C ASP A 154 -8.67 -12.14 -11.76
N ASP A 155 -8.12 -11.79 -10.59
CA ASP A 155 -8.91 -11.60 -9.37
C ASP A 155 -9.95 -10.49 -9.58
N VAL A 156 -9.50 -9.36 -10.12
CA VAL A 156 -10.35 -8.20 -10.43
C VAL A 156 -11.44 -8.59 -11.43
N LYS A 157 -11.08 -9.29 -12.51
CA LYS A 157 -12.03 -9.79 -13.50
C LYS A 157 -13.09 -10.71 -12.88
N ASN A 158 -12.70 -11.60 -11.97
CA ASN A 158 -13.64 -12.48 -11.28
C ASN A 158 -14.61 -11.71 -10.38
N ALA A 159 -14.11 -10.69 -9.66
CA ALA A 159 -14.96 -9.81 -8.87
C ALA A 159 -15.94 -9.04 -9.76
N VAL A 160 -15.45 -8.45 -10.87
CA VAL A 160 -16.26 -7.76 -11.87
C VAL A 160 -17.39 -8.64 -12.39
N CYS A 161 -17.11 -9.88 -12.80
CA CYS A 161 -18.13 -10.81 -13.28
C CYS A 161 -19.21 -11.10 -12.22
N ARG A 162 -18.79 -11.29 -10.95
CA ARG A 162 -19.73 -11.50 -9.83
C ARG A 162 -20.63 -10.29 -9.61
N LEU A 163 -20.05 -9.10 -9.58
CA LEU A 163 -20.78 -7.84 -9.36
C LEU A 163 -21.75 -7.55 -10.51
N ALA A 164 -21.30 -7.75 -11.76
CA ALA A 164 -22.15 -7.59 -12.94
C ALA A 164 -23.37 -8.50 -12.89
N LYS A 165 -23.20 -9.77 -12.46
CA LYS A 165 -24.31 -10.70 -12.30
C LYS A 165 -25.32 -10.24 -11.25
N GLN A 166 -24.85 -9.71 -10.12
CA GLN A 166 -25.72 -9.15 -9.08
C GLN A 166 -26.51 -7.96 -9.60
N ILE A 167 -25.84 -6.99 -10.22
CA ILE A 167 -26.46 -5.79 -10.79
C ILE A 167 -27.48 -6.16 -11.87
N SER A 168 -27.13 -7.07 -12.80
CA SER A 168 -28.04 -7.51 -13.84
C SER A 168 -29.32 -8.15 -13.29
N GLY A 169 -29.24 -8.91 -12.20
CA GLY A 169 -30.41 -9.50 -11.54
C GLY A 169 -31.28 -8.44 -10.84
N ASP A 170 -30.66 -7.54 -10.08
CA ASP A 170 -31.38 -6.51 -9.32
C ASP A 170 -32.11 -5.49 -10.21
N TYR A 171 -31.62 -5.31 -11.44
CA TYR A 171 -32.15 -4.36 -12.42
C TYR A 171 -32.77 -5.03 -13.64
N GLU A 172 -33.18 -6.30 -13.54
CA GLU A 172 -33.87 -7.00 -14.61
C GLU A 172 -35.12 -6.22 -15.07
N GLY A 173 -35.27 -6.02 -16.38
CA GLY A 173 -36.37 -5.25 -16.97
C GLY A 173 -36.30 -3.73 -16.74
N LYS A 174 -35.21 -3.21 -16.18
CA LYS A 174 -35.00 -1.78 -15.90
C LYS A 174 -33.83 -1.21 -16.70
N THR A 175 -33.74 0.13 -16.71
CA THR A 175 -32.65 0.88 -17.37
C THR A 175 -32.01 1.87 -16.40
N PRO A 176 -31.15 1.40 -15.48
CA PRO A 176 -30.52 2.27 -14.49
C PRO A 176 -29.50 3.22 -15.12
N VAL A 177 -29.21 4.31 -14.41
CA VAL A 177 -28.12 5.24 -14.73
C VAL A 177 -26.88 4.82 -13.95
N ALA A 178 -25.84 4.41 -14.66
CA ALA A 178 -24.55 4.05 -14.09
C ALA A 178 -23.62 5.27 -14.12
N VAL A 179 -23.24 5.77 -12.94
CA VAL A 179 -22.42 6.98 -12.77
C VAL A 179 -21.00 6.59 -12.37
N CYS A 180 -20.05 6.72 -13.29
CA CYS A 180 -18.63 6.55 -13.02
C CYS A 180 -18.08 7.77 -12.28
N VAL A 181 -17.46 7.57 -11.11
CA VAL A 181 -16.69 8.64 -10.46
C VAL A 181 -15.27 8.69 -11.03
N LEU A 182 -14.93 9.81 -11.65
CA LEU A 182 -13.63 10.00 -12.29
C LEU A 182 -12.58 10.49 -11.30
N LYS A 183 -11.30 10.12 -11.50
CA LYS A 183 -10.76 9.35 -12.64
C LYS A 183 -10.63 7.86 -12.37
N GLY A 184 -10.47 7.49 -11.10
CA GLY A 184 -9.99 6.19 -10.67
C GLY A 184 -10.90 5.03 -11.06
N ALA A 185 -12.22 5.22 -10.93
CA ALA A 185 -13.21 4.18 -11.26
C ALA A 185 -13.33 3.85 -12.75
N ARG A 186 -12.70 4.61 -13.67
CA ARG A 186 -12.92 4.44 -15.12
C ARG A 186 -12.63 3.01 -15.63
N PRO A 187 -11.51 2.35 -15.30
CA PRO A 187 -11.27 0.99 -15.79
C PRO A 187 -12.28 0.00 -15.23
N PHE A 188 -12.55 0.06 -13.92
CA PHE A 188 -13.56 -0.77 -13.27
C PHE A 188 -14.94 -0.59 -13.87
N PHE A 189 -15.35 0.65 -14.13
CA PHE A 189 -16.63 0.99 -14.75
C PHE A 189 -16.79 0.34 -16.13
N GLU A 190 -15.80 0.47 -17.01
CA GLU A 190 -15.87 -0.10 -18.36
C GLU A 190 -15.91 -1.62 -18.31
N ASP A 191 -15.06 -2.26 -17.50
CA ASP A 191 -15.01 -3.71 -17.37
C ASP A 191 -16.31 -4.27 -16.75
N LEU A 192 -16.89 -3.57 -15.76
CA LEU A 192 -18.18 -3.92 -15.15
C LEU A 192 -19.31 -3.85 -16.15
N LEU A 193 -19.46 -2.72 -16.85
CA LEU A 193 -20.57 -2.53 -17.79
C LEU A 193 -20.44 -3.37 -19.06
N ALA A 194 -19.25 -3.87 -19.39
CA ALA A 194 -19.07 -4.86 -20.45
C ALA A 194 -19.69 -6.22 -20.09
N GLN A 195 -19.88 -6.52 -18.80
CA GLN A 195 -20.44 -7.78 -18.30
C GLN A 195 -21.90 -7.66 -17.83
N VAL A 196 -22.40 -6.45 -17.61
CA VAL A 196 -23.80 -6.20 -17.25
C VAL A 196 -24.69 -6.47 -18.47
N THR A 197 -25.78 -7.22 -18.28
CA THR A 197 -26.66 -7.68 -19.37
C THR A 197 -27.90 -6.82 -19.54
N VAL A 198 -28.23 -5.98 -18.56
CA VAL A 198 -29.33 -5.01 -18.66
C VAL A 198 -28.86 -3.74 -19.35
N THR A 199 -29.79 -3.03 -19.99
CA THR A 199 -29.47 -1.74 -20.62
C THR A 199 -29.11 -0.73 -19.53
N VAL A 200 -27.97 -0.06 -19.67
CA VAL A 200 -27.51 0.95 -18.71
C VAL A 200 -27.22 2.26 -19.42
N GLN A 201 -27.63 3.38 -18.83
CA GLN A 201 -27.22 4.70 -19.29
C GLN A 201 -25.94 5.13 -18.56
N ARG A 202 -24.87 5.34 -19.32
CA ARG A 202 -23.55 5.70 -18.78
C ARG A 202 -23.47 7.19 -18.51
N GLN A 203 -22.93 7.56 -17.35
CA GLN A 203 -22.68 8.94 -16.92
C GLN A 203 -21.34 9.03 -16.20
N PHE A 204 -20.74 10.22 -16.20
CA PHE A 204 -19.45 10.47 -15.58
C PHE A 204 -19.53 11.68 -14.66
N LEU A 205 -19.08 11.52 -13.42
CA LEU A 205 -19.04 12.57 -12.41
C LEU A 205 -17.58 12.83 -12.01
N ARG A 206 -17.20 14.08 -11.74
CA ARG A 206 -15.88 14.38 -11.19
C ARG A 206 -15.97 15.45 -10.11
N VAL A 207 -15.40 15.15 -8.95
CA VAL A 207 -15.24 16.10 -7.84
C VAL A 207 -13.75 16.43 -7.67
N SER A 208 -13.43 17.64 -7.25
CA SER A 208 -12.09 18.03 -6.82
C SER A 208 -12.11 18.67 -5.44
N SER A 209 -11.08 18.41 -4.63
CA SER A 209 -10.84 19.15 -3.40
C SER A 209 -10.12 20.46 -3.72
N TYR A 210 -10.76 21.61 -3.49
CA TYR A 210 -10.11 22.90 -3.62
C TYR A 210 -9.41 23.26 -2.30
N ARG A 211 -8.08 23.42 -2.27
CA ARG A 211 -7.34 23.86 -1.08
C ARG A 211 -6.99 25.35 -1.21
N GLU A 212 -7.75 26.21 -0.54
CA GLU A 212 -7.31 27.58 -0.25
C GLU A 212 -6.44 27.58 1.02
N ALA A 213 -5.39 28.40 1.05
CA ALA A 213 -4.42 28.45 2.15
C ALA A 213 -5.04 28.76 3.53
N THR A 214 -6.27 29.24 3.58
CA THR A 214 -6.96 29.73 4.79
C THR A 214 -8.27 29.00 5.12
N ARG A 215 -8.71 28.01 4.33
CA ARG A 215 -9.95 27.27 4.60
C ARG A 215 -9.79 25.77 4.36
N PRO A 216 -10.36 24.91 5.22
CA PRO A 216 -10.47 23.48 4.92
C PRO A 216 -11.17 23.30 3.58
N GLY A 217 -10.57 22.48 2.73
CA GLY A 217 -10.88 22.49 1.31
C GLY A 217 -12.33 22.10 1.01
N ARG A 218 -13.06 22.98 0.33
CA ARG A 218 -14.43 22.68 -0.12
C ARG A 218 -14.34 21.74 -1.32
N LEU A 219 -15.17 20.71 -1.32
CA LEU A 219 -15.35 19.83 -2.48
C LEU A 219 -16.17 20.56 -3.54
N GLU A 220 -15.69 20.55 -4.78
CA GLU A 220 -16.34 21.20 -5.91
C GLU A 220 -16.58 20.20 -7.03
N LEU A 221 -17.74 20.31 -7.66
CA LEU A 221 -18.10 19.50 -8.82
C LEU A 221 -17.42 20.08 -10.06
N VAL A 222 -16.45 19.34 -10.60
CA VAL A 222 -15.72 19.71 -11.82
C VAL A 222 -16.47 19.25 -13.07
N ARG A 223 -17.19 18.15 -12.97
CA ARG A 223 -18.04 17.62 -14.04
C ARG A 223 -19.29 17.00 -13.42
N ASP A 224 -20.45 17.51 -13.86
CA ASP A 224 -21.76 16.92 -13.56
C ASP A 224 -22.15 15.85 -14.58
N ILE A 225 -23.15 15.05 -14.22
CA ILE A 225 -23.89 14.20 -15.15
C ILE A 225 -24.71 15.05 -16.13
N GLU A 226 -24.97 14.52 -17.32
CA GLU A 226 -25.63 15.23 -18.43
C GLU A 226 -27.09 14.78 -18.62
N CYS A 227 -27.61 13.93 -17.73
CA CYS A 227 -28.99 13.45 -17.81
C CYS A 227 -29.79 13.69 -16.52
N GLU A 228 -31.12 13.76 -16.66
CA GLU A 228 -32.02 13.75 -15.50
C GLU A 228 -32.06 12.36 -14.86
N VAL A 229 -32.00 12.37 -13.52
CA VAL A 229 -32.04 11.17 -12.69
C VAL A 229 -33.24 11.13 -11.72
N ASN A 230 -34.09 12.16 -11.75
CA ASN A 230 -35.30 12.19 -10.93
C ASN A 230 -36.20 10.99 -11.24
N GLY A 231 -36.58 10.24 -10.21
CA GLY A 231 -37.40 9.04 -10.33
C GLY A 231 -36.73 7.87 -11.07
N ARG A 232 -35.41 7.91 -11.28
CA ARG A 232 -34.65 6.84 -11.94
C ARG A 232 -33.79 6.06 -10.96
N ASP A 233 -33.54 4.81 -11.30
CA ASP A 233 -32.60 3.98 -10.57
C ASP A 233 -31.17 4.37 -10.94
N VAL A 234 -30.33 4.64 -9.94
CA VAL A 234 -28.96 5.13 -10.11
C VAL A 234 -27.97 4.23 -9.37
N ILE A 235 -26.86 3.92 -10.03
CA ILE A 235 -25.75 3.16 -9.47
C ILE A 235 -24.48 4.02 -9.57
N ILE A 236 -23.95 4.45 -8.43
CA ILE A 236 -22.64 5.10 -8.35
C ILE A 236 -21.57 4.01 -8.41
N ILE A 237 -20.58 4.16 -9.30
CA ILE A 237 -19.48 3.21 -9.47
C ILE A 237 -18.17 3.91 -9.09
N GLU A 238 -17.50 3.38 -8.06
CA GLU A 238 -16.26 3.87 -7.47
C GLU A 238 -15.16 2.81 -7.49
N ASP A 239 -13.89 3.23 -7.56
CA ASP A 239 -12.76 2.33 -7.39
C ASP A 239 -12.55 1.95 -5.92
N ILE A 240 -12.47 2.96 -5.03
CA ILE A 240 -12.34 2.77 -3.59
C ILE A 240 -13.42 3.58 -2.88
N ILE A 241 -14.15 2.92 -1.97
CA ILE A 241 -14.89 3.64 -0.94
C ILE A 241 -14.11 3.62 0.38
N ASP A 242 -14.05 4.78 1.01
CA ASP A 242 -13.49 4.99 2.33
C ASP A 242 -14.42 5.93 3.14
N THR A 243 -13.97 6.39 4.30
CA THR A 243 -14.74 7.34 5.12
C THR A 243 -14.55 8.80 4.69
N SER A 244 -14.01 9.06 3.49
CA SER A 244 -13.71 10.43 3.04
C SER A 244 -14.96 11.27 2.80
N GLU A 245 -14.77 12.58 2.85
CA GLU A 245 -15.84 13.55 2.54
C GLU A 245 -16.27 13.49 1.07
N THR A 246 -15.44 12.97 0.17
CA THR A 246 -15.75 12.85 -1.26
C THR A 246 -16.94 11.91 -1.48
N ALA A 247 -16.89 10.70 -0.92
CA ALA A 247 -17.98 9.73 -1.07
C ALA A 247 -19.29 10.27 -0.48
N LYS A 248 -19.23 10.88 0.71
CA LYS A 248 -20.40 11.50 1.37
C LYS A 248 -20.96 12.66 0.54
N PHE A 249 -20.10 13.48 -0.05
CA PHE A 249 -20.51 14.59 -0.91
C PHE A 249 -21.23 14.09 -2.16
N ILE A 250 -20.64 13.11 -2.87
CA ILE A 250 -21.23 12.53 -4.08
C ILE A 250 -22.58 11.90 -3.77
N LEU A 251 -22.68 11.14 -2.67
CA LEU A 251 -23.94 10.53 -2.28
C LEU A 251 -25.02 11.60 -2.03
N ARG A 252 -24.77 12.57 -1.15
CA ARG A 252 -25.72 13.66 -0.86
C ARG A 252 -26.11 14.44 -2.12
N TYR A 253 -25.14 14.68 -3.00
CA TYR A 253 -25.36 15.37 -4.25
C TYR A 253 -26.33 14.60 -5.16
N MET A 254 -26.12 13.29 -5.32
CA MET A 254 -26.98 12.44 -6.13
C MET A 254 -28.36 12.22 -5.50
N GLU A 255 -28.45 12.08 -4.18
CA GLU A 255 -29.72 12.00 -3.44
C GLU A 255 -30.57 13.26 -3.68
N SER A 256 -29.94 14.44 -3.69
CA SER A 256 -30.64 15.72 -3.91
C SER A 256 -31.33 15.82 -5.28
N LYS A 257 -30.96 14.98 -6.24
CA LYS A 257 -31.59 14.89 -7.56
C LYS A 257 -32.81 13.94 -7.59
N ASN A 258 -33.22 13.41 -6.43
CA ASN A 258 -34.42 12.58 -6.20
C ASN A 258 -34.50 11.30 -7.07
N PRO A 259 -33.48 10.43 -7.11
CA PRO A 259 -33.58 9.15 -7.80
C PRO A 259 -34.61 8.21 -7.14
N SER A 260 -35.18 7.27 -7.90
CA SER A 260 -36.08 6.23 -7.34
C SER A 260 -35.33 5.25 -6.45
N SER A 261 -34.09 4.96 -6.79
CA SER A 261 -33.14 4.26 -5.93
C SER A 261 -31.73 4.76 -6.21
N LEU A 262 -30.89 4.75 -5.18
CA LEU A 262 -29.49 5.11 -5.28
C LEU A 262 -28.67 4.03 -4.59
N ARG A 263 -27.83 3.35 -5.37
CA ARG A 263 -26.93 2.29 -4.88
C ARG A 263 -25.49 2.62 -5.19
N ILE A 264 -24.57 2.03 -4.44
CA ILE A 264 -23.13 2.18 -4.63
C ILE A 264 -22.51 0.82 -4.94
N CYS A 265 -21.72 0.79 -6.02
CA CYS A 265 -20.86 -0.30 -6.39
C CYS A 265 -19.40 0.13 -6.28
N ALA A 266 -18.67 -0.47 -5.34
CA ALA A 266 -17.27 -0.19 -5.11
C ALA A 266 -16.41 -1.42 -5.42
N LEU A 267 -15.33 -1.23 -6.18
CA LEU A 267 -14.36 -2.32 -6.37
C LEU A 267 -13.70 -2.69 -5.05
N VAL A 268 -13.31 -1.69 -4.26
CA VAL A 268 -12.69 -1.87 -2.94
C VAL A 268 -13.45 -1.09 -1.87
N ASP A 269 -13.85 -1.77 -0.80
CA ASP A 269 -14.32 -1.16 0.44
C ASP A 269 -13.18 -1.12 1.47
N LYS A 270 -12.76 0.08 1.82
CA LYS A 270 -11.64 0.37 2.74
C LYS A 270 -12.09 1.14 3.97
N ARG A 271 -13.40 1.12 4.28
CA ARG A 271 -13.94 1.81 5.45
C ARG A 271 -13.46 1.17 6.76
N GLY A 272 -13.25 -0.15 6.78
CA GLY A 272 -13.01 -0.91 8.01
C GLY A 272 -14.31 -1.38 8.66
N LYS A 273 -14.22 -2.28 9.64
CA LYS A 273 -15.39 -3.03 10.18
C LYS A 273 -16.43 -2.16 10.91
N ASP A 274 -16.04 -1.03 11.47
CA ASP A 274 -16.89 -0.17 12.31
C ASP A 274 -16.95 1.28 11.82
N ALA A 275 -16.72 1.50 10.53
CA ALA A 275 -16.63 2.84 10.00
C ALA A 275 -17.99 3.51 9.75
N GLU A 276 -18.06 4.78 10.16
CA GLU A 276 -19.18 5.65 9.83
C GLU A 276 -19.05 6.15 8.38
N GLY A 277 -20.08 5.92 7.57
CA GLY A 277 -20.11 6.40 6.19
C GLY A 277 -21.03 5.57 5.29
N PRO A 278 -21.15 5.97 4.01
CA PRO A 278 -21.99 5.26 3.05
C PRO A 278 -21.49 3.84 2.84
N GLU A 279 -22.36 2.86 3.03
CA GLU A 279 -22.07 1.44 2.77
C GLU A 279 -22.38 1.07 1.33
N PRO A 280 -21.43 0.46 0.59
CA PRO A 280 -21.73 -0.03 -0.73
C PRO A 280 -22.67 -1.23 -0.70
N ASP A 281 -23.66 -1.19 -1.58
CA ASP A 281 -24.55 -2.32 -1.87
C ASP A 281 -23.80 -3.44 -2.59
N TYR A 282 -22.81 -3.09 -3.42
CA TYR A 282 -22.00 -4.03 -4.18
C TYR A 282 -20.52 -3.81 -3.90
N VAL A 283 -19.85 -4.86 -3.40
CA VAL A 283 -18.43 -4.80 -3.01
C VAL A 283 -17.62 -5.89 -3.73
N GLY A 284 -16.56 -5.47 -4.41
CA GLY A 284 -15.56 -6.35 -4.99
C GLY A 284 -14.73 -7.01 -3.89
N PHE A 285 -13.97 -6.19 -3.17
CA PHE A 285 -13.02 -6.61 -2.13
C PHE A 285 -13.17 -5.73 -0.88
N ARG A 286 -12.97 -6.32 0.31
CA ARG A 286 -12.82 -5.57 1.56
C ARG A 286 -11.35 -5.55 1.95
N VAL A 287 -10.79 -4.37 2.20
CA VAL A 287 -9.36 -4.18 2.49
C VAL A 287 -9.22 -3.32 3.74
N ASP A 288 -8.53 -3.83 4.75
CA ASP A 288 -8.43 -3.13 6.03
C ASP A 288 -7.36 -2.02 6.03
N GLU A 289 -6.20 -2.24 5.38
CA GLU A 289 -5.05 -1.35 5.47
C GLU A 289 -4.20 -1.30 4.18
N GLY A 290 -3.31 -0.30 4.11
CA GLY A 290 -2.33 -0.14 3.03
C GLY A 290 -2.79 0.78 1.88
N PHE A 291 -1.86 1.32 1.10
CA PHE A 291 -2.18 2.25 0.00
C PHE A 291 -2.25 1.47 -1.32
N LEU A 292 -3.40 1.51 -2.00
CA LEU A 292 -3.65 0.76 -3.23
C LEU A 292 -3.35 1.61 -4.47
N VAL A 293 -2.73 0.98 -5.46
CA VAL A 293 -2.33 1.58 -6.74
C VAL A 293 -2.61 0.58 -7.87
N GLY A 294 -2.90 1.08 -9.05
CA GLY A 294 -3.16 0.25 -10.23
C GLY A 294 -4.64 0.10 -10.50
N TYR A 295 -4.97 -0.45 -11.67
CA TYR A 295 -6.34 -0.62 -12.15
C TYR A 295 -7.18 0.66 -12.03
N GLY A 296 -6.59 1.79 -12.45
CA GLY A 296 -7.22 3.12 -12.36
C GLY A 296 -6.86 3.93 -11.12
N MET A 297 -6.54 3.27 -10.00
CA MET A 297 -6.07 3.92 -8.77
C MET A 297 -4.64 4.46 -8.95
N ASP A 298 -4.33 5.57 -8.27
CA ASP A 298 -3.06 6.26 -8.44
C ASP A 298 -2.32 6.58 -7.14
N TYR A 299 -1.03 6.81 -7.31
CA TYR A 299 -0.20 7.56 -6.38
C TYR A 299 0.41 8.74 -7.13
N MET A 300 0.06 9.97 -6.73
CA MET A 300 0.51 11.22 -7.39
C MET A 300 0.23 11.24 -8.90
N GLU A 301 -0.97 10.85 -9.34
CA GLU A 301 -1.38 10.72 -10.75
C GLU A 301 -0.61 9.66 -11.55
N ARG A 302 0.20 8.82 -10.89
CA ARG A 302 0.96 7.72 -11.51
C ARG A 302 0.40 6.36 -11.12
N GLY A 303 0.70 5.33 -11.92
CA GLY A 303 0.33 3.95 -11.63
C GLY A 303 -1.06 3.51 -12.11
N ARG A 304 -1.93 4.44 -12.56
CA ARG A 304 -3.28 4.13 -13.06
C ARG A 304 -3.33 3.07 -14.16
N ALA A 305 -2.27 2.98 -14.98
CA ALA A 305 -2.18 2.08 -16.13
C ALA A 305 -1.71 0.67 -15.78
N LEU A 306 -1.32 0.39 -14.53
CA LEU A 306 -1.00 -0.96 -14.09
C LEU A 306 -2.26 -1.83 -14.15
N GLU A 307 -2.15 -3.03 -14.73
CA GLU A 307 -3.31 -3.91 -14.93
C GLU A 307 -3.73 -4.65 -13.65
N ASP A 308 -2.79 -4.92 -12.75
CA ASP A 308 -3.04 -5.49 -11.43
C ASP A 308 -3.20 -4.37 -10.38
N ILE A 309 -3.70 -4.72 -9.20
CA ILE A 309 -3.76 -3.84 -8.03
C ILE A 309 -2.60 -4.19 -7.10
N TYR A 310 -1.89 -3.17 -6.64
CA TYR A 310 -0.70 -3.27 -5.81
C TYR A 310 -0.88 -2.51 -4.50
N LEU A 311 -0.14 -2.95 -3.47
CA LEU A 311 0.11 -2.21 -2.25
C LEU A 311 1.45 -1.47 -2.34
N LEU A 312 1.43 -0.18 -2.03
CA LEU A 312 2.63 0.63 -1.85
C LEU A 312 3.39 0.14 -0.60
N GLN A 313 4.67 -0.25 -0.73
CA GLN A 313 5.49 -0.68 0.40
C GLN A 313 6.13 0.53 1.12
N GLU A 314 5.97 0.61 2.44
CA GLU A 314 6.61 1.63 3.29
C GLU A 314 8.13 1.45 3.41
#